data_AF-A0A2E1S5Z8-F1
#
_entry.id   AF-A0A2E1S5Z8-F1
#
_cell.length_a   1.000
_cell.length_b   1.000
_cell.length_c   1.000
_cell.angle_alpha   90.00
_cell.angle_beta   90.00
_cell.angle_gamma   90.00
#
_symmetry.space_group_name_H-M   'P 1'
#
loop_
_entity.id
_entity.type
_entity.pdbx_description
1 polymer ?
#
loop_
_entity_poly.entity_id
_entity_poly.type
_entity_poly.pdbx_seq_one_letter_code
_entity_poly.pdbx_strand_id
1 'polypeptide(L)'
;MTAQAKGEDNTREVVQILIRGLFIGVLLGIFILLISLPVFRIFFLISPAEPSVEALALTYVEIRVFSAPIAIANITLIGWLIAMERAFRVFFIQFFVNILNLSLSMLLVLTWEYGIEGVAYATLISEVCGFFLSLILCRNVIDYRSNFTVNGIFNAAKWMNLFSINFNIFLRSLLLEMVFLSFLFWGASFGTLVQAANQILIQFLHIFSYSLDGFAFAAEVLVGISYGRKKLNDLRKSVLLCTRWAAIIAFGLSLLVFLFGSVFIDLMTTSVEVVKIANEYIIWIILAPTISFLAYIMDGVFLGSTHTIAMRKAMLIATVFYFSIAIIFSSVYQNHGLWLSLSLFLIARALTLFYFYPNIERSVSAIRYS
;
A
#
# COMPACT_ATOMS: atom_id res chain seq x y z
N MET A 1 13.95 6.15 4.59
CA MET A 1 15.24 6.00 5.31
C MET A 1 16.39 5.56 4.39
N THR A 2 16.30 4.42 3.70
CA THR A 2 17.38 3.94 2.80
C THR A 2 17.74 4.97 1.72
N ALA A 3 16.74 5.58 1.08
CA ALA A 3 16.94 6.64 0.09
C ALA A 3 17.67 7.87 0.67
N GLN A 4 17.39 8.24 1.92
CA GLN A 4 18.11 9.33 2.61
C GLN A 4 19.57 8.95 2.89
N ALA A 5 19.81 7.75 3.42
CA ALA A 5 21.17 7.25 3.65
C ALA A 5 21.98 7.17 2.33
N LYS A 6 21.32 6.80 1.22
CA LYS A 6 21.91 6.87 -0.13
C LYS A 6 22.22 8.31 -0.54
N GLY A 7 21.33 9.26 -0.25
CA GLY A 7 21.56 10.68 -0.49
C GLY A 7 22.71 11.27 0.32
N GLU A 8 22.94 10.76 1.53
CA GLU A 8 24.07 11.12 2.41
C GLU A 8 25.38 10.42 2.03
N ASP A 9 25.40 9.61 0.96
CA ASP A 9 26.50 8.71 0.58
C ASP A 9 26.94 7.75 1.72
N ASN A 10 26.02 7.43 2.63
CA ASN A 10 26.25 6.54 3.76
C ASN A 10 25.96 5.08 3.39
N THR A 11 26.88 4.47 2.62
CA THR A 11 26.76 3.10 2.13
C THR A 11 26.64 2.05 3.24
N ARG A 12 27.23 2.31 4.41
CA ARG A 12 27.12 1.42 5.58
C ARG A 12 25.69 1.42 6.13
N GLU A 13 25.08 2.60 6.29
CA GLU A 13 23.72 2.71 6.82
C GLU A 13 22.68 2.11 5.86
N VAL A 14 22.87 2.24 4.55
CA VAL A 14 22.02 1.60 3.52
C VAL A 14 21.91 0.09 3.74
N VAL A 15 23.02 -0.59 4.05
CA VAL A 15 23.04 -2.03 4.34
C VAL A 15 22.47 -2.32 5.73
N GLN A 16 22.79 -1.52 6.74
CA GLN A 16 22.26 -1.74 8.09
C GLN A 16 20.73 -1.59 8.17
N ILE A 17 20.14 -0.65 7.42
CA ILE A 17 18.68 -0.51 7.33
C ILE A 17 18.04 -1.77 6.74
N LEU A 18 18.63 -2.36 5.68
CA LEU A 18 18.15 -3.60 5.10
C LEU A 18 18.13 -4.75 6.14
N ILE A 19 19.22 -4.91 6.89
CA ILE A 19 19.34 -5.97 7.90
C ILE A 19 18.32 -5.77 9.02
N ARG A 20 18.17 -4.54 9.54
CA ARG A 20 17.16 -4.23 10.57
C ARG A 20 15.74 -4.53 10.05
N GLY A 21 15.44 -4.16 8.82
CA GLY A 21 14.16 -4.45 8.19
C GLY A 21 13.89 -5.95 8.04
N LEU A 22 14.88 -6.72 7.56
CA LEU A 22 14.77 -8.19 7.45
C LEU A 22 14.54 -8.85 8.80
N PHE A 23 15.27 -8.41 9.83
CA PHE A 23 15.09 -8.90 11.20
C PHE A 23 13.67 -8.65 11.70
N ILE A 24 13.14 -7.43 11.50
CA ILE A 24 11.75 -7.09 11.85
C ILE A 24 10.75 -7.93 11.04
N GLY A 25 10.96 -8.07 9.74
CA GLY A 25 10.06 -8.81 8.88
C GLY A 25 9.93 -10.28 9.29
N VAL A 26 11.06 -10.92 9.59
CA VAL A 26 11.06 -12.31 10.09
C VAL A 26 10.39 -12.40 11.46
N LEU A 27 10.72 -11.50 12.40
CA LEU A 27 10.09 -11.51 13.72
C LEU A 27 8.57 -11.29 13.66
N LEU A 28 8.11 -10.32 12.87
CA LEU A 28 6.67 -10.06 12.68
C LEU A 28 5.96 -11.24 12.01
N GLY A 29 6.60 -11.88 11.02
CA GLY A 29 5.99 -13.05 10.39
C GLY A 29 5.99 -14.29 11.27
N ILE A 30 7.01 -14.49 12.11
CA ILE A 30 6.98 -15.53 13.16
C ILE A 30 5.87 -15.22 14.17
N PHE A 31 5.73 -13.96 14.58
CA PHE A 31 4.65 -13.55 15.46
C PHE A 31 3.28 -13.86 14.85
N ILE A 32 3.04 -13.50 13.59
CA ILE A 32 1.81 -13.86 12.85
C ILE A 32 1.61 -15.37 12.79
N LEU A 33 2.68 -16.13 12.54
CA LEU A 33 2.62 -17.59 12.52
C LEU A 33 2.15 -18.18 13.85
N LEU A 34 2.62 -17.63 14.97
CA LEU A 34 2.23 -18.08 16.30
C LEU A 34 0.79 -17.69 16.69
N ILE A 35 0.31 -16.52 16.23
CA ILE A 35 -1.04 -16.02 16.59
C ILE A 35 -2.12 -16.37 15.58
N SER A 36 -1.79 -16.90 14.40
CA SER A 36 -2.78 -17.13 13.34
C SER A 36 -3.89 -18.08 13.78
N LEU A 37 -3.55 -19.25 14.30
CA LEU A 37 -4.52 -20.28 14.70
C LEU A 37 -5.56 -19.77 15.72
N PRO A 38 -5.18 -19.11 16.84
CA PRO A 38 -6.17 -18.55 17.75
C PRO A 38 -6.99 -17.43 17.09
N VAL A 39 -6.39 -16.60 16.24
CA VAL A 39 -7.12 -15.54 15.51
C VAL A 39 -8.19 -16.13 14.59
N PHE A 40 -7.87 -17.17 13.82
CA PHE A 40 -8.85 -17.81 12.93
C PHE A 40 -9.97 -18.51 13.69
N ARG A 41 -9.66 -19.15 14.82
CA ARG A 41 -10.71 -19.73 15.69
C ARG A 41 -11.64 -18.65 16.25
N ILE A 42 -11.11 -17.52 16.68
CA ILE A 42 -11.93 -16.38 17.14
C ILE A 42 -12.78 -15.84 16.00
N PHE A 43 -12.23 -15.76 14.78
CA PHE A 43 -12.95 -15.28 13.62
C PHE A 43 -14.19 -16.14 13.31
N PHE A 44 -14.07 -17.47 13.26
CA PHE A 44 -15.20 -18.36 12.99
C PHE A 44 -16.26 -18.35 14.11
N LEU A 45 -15.89 -18.03 15.35
CA LEU A 45 -16.85 -17.80 16.43
C LEU A 45 -17.69 -16.54 16.21
N ILE A 46 -17.11 -15.49 15.62
CA ILE A 46 -17.77 -14.20 15.41
C ILE A 46 -18.55 -14.18 14.09
N SER A 47 -18.06 -14.88 13.08
CA SER A 47 -18.65 -14.94 11.74
C SER A 47 -18.70 -16.40 11.24
N PRO A 48 -19.64 -17.21 11.74
CA PRO A 48 -19.74 -18.61 11.37
C PRO A 48 -20.07 -18.78 9.87
N ALA A 49 -19.42 -19.75 9.24
CA ALA A 49 -19.70 -20.19 7.89
C ALA A 49 -20.25 -21.63 7.90
N GLU A 50 -20.65 -22.15 6.74
CA GLU A 50 -20.96 -23.58 6.65
C GLU A 50 -19.74 -24.44 7.04
N PRO A 51 -19.89 -25.55 7.78
CA PRO A 51 -18.76 -26.34 8.28
C PRO A 51 -17.79 -26.83 7.18
N SER A 52 -18.32 -27.12 5.98
CA SER A 52 -17.52 -27.49 4.81
C SER A 52 -16.63 -26.33 4.33
N VAL A 53 -17.15 -25.10 4.34
CA VAL A 53 -16.42 -23.90 3.94
C VAL A 53 -15.39 -23.52 4.99
N GLU A 54 -15.73 -23.62 6.27
CA GLU A 54 -14.80 -23.40 7.39
C GLU A 54 -13.63 -24.37 7.33
N ALA A 55 -13.87 -25.67 7.10
CA ALA A 55 -12.81 -26.65 6.96
C ALA A 55 -11.85 -26.32 5.81
N LEU A 56 -12.38 -25.97 4.63
CA LEU A 56 -11.56 -25.57 3.48
C LEU A 56 -10.74 -24.30 3.75
N ALA A 57 -11.34 -23.32 4.42
CA ALA A 57 -10.66 -22.09 4.80
C ALA A 57 -9.53 -22.35 5.81
N LEU A 58 -9.76 -23.22 6.80
CA LEU A 58 -8.73 -23.64 7.76
C LEU A 58 -7.56 -24.32 7.07
N THR A 59 -7.82 -25.29 6.20
CA THR A 59 -6.77 -25.98 5.43
C THR A 59 -5.92 -24.98 4.62
N TYR A 60 -6.57 -24.05 3.92
CA TYR A 60 -5.87 -23.02 3.15
C TYR A 60 -4.96 -22.16 4.05
N VAL A 61 -5.49 -21.72 5.18
CA VAL A 61 -4.80 -20.85 6.13
C VAL A 61 -3.62 -21.55 6.81
N GLU A 62 -3.78 -22.81 7.21
CA GLU A 62 -2.73 -23.61 7.86
C GLU A 62 -1.51 -23.77 6.95
N ILE A 63 -1.71 -23.85 5.64
CA ILE A 63 -0.61 -23.85 4.66
C ILE A 63 -0.05 -22.44 4.48
N ARG A 64 -0.92 -21.44 4.26
CA ARG A 64 -0.50 -20.07 3.94
C ARG A 64 0.25 -19.38 5.06
N VAL A 65 -0.04 -19.69 6.33
CA VAL A 65 0.60 -19.04 7.47
C VAL A 65 2.13 -19.20 7.45
N PHE A 66 2.64 -20.32 6.92
CA PHE A 66 4.08 -20.56 6.78
C PHE A 66 4.76 -19.55 5.84
N SER A 67 4.00 -18.86 4.99
CA SER A 67 4.55 -17.84 4.12
C SER A 67 4.78 -16.51 4.82
N ALA A 68 4.13 -16.24 5.96
CA ALA A 68 4.15 -14.93 6.61
C ALA A 68 5.58 -14.40 6.93
N PRO A 69 6.51 -15.18 7.53
CA PRO A 69 7.90 -14.74 7.73
C PRO A 69 8.61 -14.34 6.45
N ILE A 70 8.37 -15.10 5.38
CA ILE A 70 9.04 -14.95 4.09
C ILE A 70 8.43 -13.77 3.33
N ALA A 71 7.12 -13.68 3.26
CA ALA A 71 6.39 -12.64 2.56
C ALA A 71 6.71 -11.25 3.14
N ILE A 72 6.69 -11.10 4.47
CA ILE A 72 6.96 -9.82 5.13
C ILE A 72 8.44 -9.43 4.99
N ALA A 73 9.36 -10.39 5.11
CA ALA A 73 10.76 -10.13 4.83
C ALA A 73 11.00 -9.75 3.35
N ASN A 74 10.26 -10.35 2.41
CA ASN A 74 10.33 -10.04 1.00
C ASN A 74 9.84 -8.61 0.68
N ILE A 75 8.78 -8.15 1.36
CA ILE A 75 8.33 -6.74 1.26
C ILE A 75 9.46 -5.78 1.63
N THR A 76 10.27 -6.10 2.64
CA THR A 76 11.45 -5.29 3.00
C THR A 76 12.48 -5.25 1.87
N LEU A 77 12.79 -6.40 1.25
CA LEU A 77 13.74 -6.48 0.13
C LEU A 77 13.26 -5.64 -1.07
N ILE A 78 11.98 -5.75 -1.40
CA ILE A 78 11.35 -4.98 -2.46
C ILE A 78 11.43 -3.48 -2.16
N GLY A 79 11.01 -3.06 -0.96
CA GLY A 79 11.08 -1.65 -0.54
C GLY A 79 12.50 -1.10 -0.56
N TRP A 80 13.50 -1.92 -0.19
CA TRP A 80 14.91 -1.54 -0.27
C TRP A 80 15.38 -1.40 -1.72
N LEU A 81 15.01 -2.30 -2.63
CA LEU A 81 15.34 -2.19 -4.06
C LEU A 81 14.70 -0.95 -4.70
N ILE A 82 13.46 -0.62 -4.33
CA ILE A 82 12.79 0.64 -4.76
C ILE A 82 13.61 1.83 -4.29
N ALA A 83 13.97 1.88 -3.00
CA ALA A 83 14.78 2.95 -2.43
C ALA A 83 16.18 3.08 -3.06
N MET A 84 16.70 1.99 -3.62
CA MET A 84 17.96 1.96 -4.36
C MET A 84 17.81 2.32 -5.86
N GLU A 85 16.63 2.74 -6.31
CA GLU A 85 16.29 3.07 -7.71
C GLU A 85 16.41 1.85 -8.65
N ARG A 86 16.06 0.65 -8.16
CA ARG A 86 16.11 -0.61 -8.91
C ARG A 86 14.71 -1.15 -9.26
N ALA A 87 13.82 -0.27 -9.74
CA ALA A 87 12.43 -0.61 -10.07
C ALA A 87 12.30 -1.79 -11.05
N PHE A 88 13.17 -1.89 -12.06
CA PHE A 88 13.17 -3.04 -12.99
C PHE A 88 13.48 -4.38 -12.32
N ARG A 89 14.32 -4.41 -11.26
CA ARG A 89 14.57 -5.64 -10.51
C ARG A 89 13.32 -6.06 -9.73
N VAL A 90 12.59 -5.09 -9.18
CA VAL A 90 11.31 -5.34 -8.49
C VAL A 90 10.26 -5.85 -9.47
N PHE A 91 10.15 -5.27 -10.66
CA PHE A 91 9.28 -5.78 -11.71
C PHE A 91 9.61 -7.23 -12.06
N PHE A 92 10.89 -7.57 -12.25
CA PHE A 92 11.30 -8.94 -12.55
C PHE A 92 10.95 -9.93 -11.42
N ILE A 93 11.15 -9.53 -10.16
CA ILE A 93 10.74 -10.34 -8.99
C ILE A 93 9.24 -10.60 -9.04
N GLN A 94 8.42 -9.56 -9.19
CA GLN A 94 6.96 -9.70 -9.20
C GLN A 94 6.48 -10.51 -10.39
N PHE A 95 7.04 -10.28 -11.57
CA PHE A 95 6.74 -11.07 -12.75
C PHE A 95 7.06 -12.55 -12.54
N PHE A 96 8.25 -12.86 -12.04
CA PHE A 96 8.67 -14.24 -11.74
C PHE A 96 7.74 -14.90 -10.72
N VAL A 97 7.43 -14.22 -9.60
CA VAL A 97 6.55 -14.77 -8.54
C VAL A 97 5.16 -15.07 -9.09
N ASN A 98 4.57 -14.15 -9.85
CA ASN A 98 3.22 -14.32 -10.39
C ASN A 98 3.16 -15.40 -11.47
N ILE A 99 4.15 -15.47 -12.38
CA ILE A 99 4.21 -16.53 -13.39
C ILE A 99 4.43 -17.90 -12.75
N LEU A 100 5.36 -17.99 -11.79
CA LEU A 100 5.60 -19.24 -11.06
C LEU A 100 4.36 -19.67 -10.29
N ASN A 101 3.66 -18.74 -9.62
CA ASN A 101 2.40 -19.01 -8.95
C ASN A 101 1.36 -19.55 -9.93
N LEU A 102 1.15 -18.87 -11.06
CA LEU A 102 0.20 -19.30 -12.09
C LEU A 102 0.51 -20.71 -12.61
N SER A 103 1.77 -20.97 -12.96
CA SER A 103 2.21 -22.29 -13.45
C SER A 103 2.01 -23.40 -12.40
N LEU A 104 2.36 -23.12 -11.14
CA LEU A 104 2.17 -24.08 -10.05
C LEU A 104 0.69 -24.29 -9.74
N SER A 105 -0.14 -23.25 -9.76
CA SER A 105 -1.58 -23.38 -9.57
C SER A 105 -2.20 -24.22 -10.69
N MET A 106 -1.83 -24.00 -11.95
CA MET A 106 -2.30 -24.85 -13.05
C MET A 106 -1.89 -26.31 -12.84
N LEU A 107 -0.63 -26.57 -12.47
CA LEU A 107 -0.14 -27.93 -12.25
C LEU A 107 -0.83 -28.62 -11.05
N LEU A 108 -0.80 -27.99 -9.88
CA LEU A 108 -1.29 -28.58 -8.63
C LEU A 108 -2.82 -28.72 -8.62
N VAL A 109 -3.54 -27.76 -9.21
CA VAL A 109 -5.01 -27.76 -9.19
C VAL A 109 -5.59 -28.54 -10.36
N LEU A 110 -5.10 -28.34 -11.59
CA LEU A 110 -5.72 -28.96 -12.78
C LEU A 110 -5.14 -30.34 -13.09
N THR A 111 -3.84 -30.58 -12.84
CA THR A 111 -3.21 -31.87 -13.16
C THR A 111 -3.21 -32.82 -11.98
N TRP A 112 -2.93 -32.32 -10.77
CA TRP A 112 -2.85 -33.16 -9.56
C TRP A 112 -4.09 -33.08 -8.67
N GLU A 113 -5.08 -32.28 -9.05
CA GLU A 113 -6.39 -32.20 -8.39
C GLU A 113 -6.34 -31.88 -6.87
N TYR A 114 -5.28 -31.19 -6.41
CA TYR A 114 -5.15 -30.79 -4.99
C TYR A 114 -6.14 -29.69 -4.54
N GLY A 115 -6.99 -29.20 -5.44
CA GLY A 115 -8.01 -28.19 -5.11
C GLY A 115 -7.43 -26.95 -4.41
N ILE A 116 -8.00 -26.58 -3.27
CA ILE A 116 -7.64 -25.37 -2.51
C ILE A 116 -6.23 -25.47 -1.90
N GLU A 117 -5.80 -26.68 -1.49
CA GLU A 117 -4.43 -26.90 -1.01
C GLU A 117 -3.40 -26.60 -2.09
N GLY A 118 -3.70 -27.01 -3.33
CA GLY A 118 -2.86 -26.73 -4.49
C GLY A 118 -2.63 -25.23 -4.70
N VAL A 119 -3.67 -24.41 -4.54
CA VAL A 119 -3.56 -22.94 -4.61
C VAL A 119 -2.70 -22.39 -3.46
N ALA A 120 -2.88 -22.91 -2.25
CA ALA A 120 -2.10 -22.49 -1.08
C ALA A 120 -0.61 -22.81 -1.24
N TYR A 121 -0.27 -24.03 -1.65
CA TYR A 121 1.11 -24.45 -1.90
C TYR A 121 1.75 -23.70 -3.06
N ALA A 122 1.03 -23.50 -4.17
CA ALA A 122 1.53 -22.72 -5.30
C ALA A 122 1.95 -21.31 -4.87
N THR A 123 1.19 -20.68 -3.98
CA THR A 123 1.46 -19.34 -3.45
C THR A 123 2.62 -19.33 -2.45
N LEU A 124 2.65 -20.31 -1.54
CA LEU A 124 3.76 -20.46 -0.60
C LEU A 124 5.10 -20.66 -1.35
N ILE A 125 5.15 -21.58 -2.30
CA ILE A 125 6.37 -21.91 -3.05
C ILE A 125 6.82 -20.70 -3.90
N SER A 126 5.90 -20.03 -4.59
CA SER A 126 6.25 -18.86 -5.40
C SER A 126 6.80 -17.71 -4.56
N GLU A 127 6.24 -17.46 -3.38
CA GLU A 127 6.74 -16.45 -2.42
C GLU A 127 8.13 -16.82 -1.87
N VAL A 128 8.36 -18.09 -1.54
CA VAL A 128 9.67 -18.61 -1.12
C VAL A 128 10.72 -18.38 -2.21
N CYS A 129 10.43 -18.79 -3.44
CA CYS A 129 11.33 -18.58 -4.57
C CYS A 129 11.56 -17.08 -4.84
N GLY A 130 10.51 -16.27 -4.75
CA GLY A 130 10.58 -14.81 -4.88
C GLY A 130 11.46 -14.15 -3.82
N PHE A 131 11.42 -14.62 -2.58
CA PHE A 131 12.28 -14.13 -1.50
C PHE A 131 13.76 -14.41 -1.78
N PHE A 132 14.11 -15.65 -2.19
CA PHE A 132 15.49 -15.99 -2.53
C PHE A 132 15.99 -15.21 -3.76
N LEU A 133 15.15 -15.05 -4.79
CA LEU A 133 15.46 -14.20 -5.94
C LEU A 133 15.73 -12.75 -5.51
N SER A 134 14.91 -12.21 -4.60
CA SER A 134 15.07 -10.87 -4.07
C SER A 134 16.37 -10.70 -3.28
N LEU A 135 16.77 -11.70 -2.48
CA LEU A 135 18.06 -11.71 -1.79
C LEU A 135 19.24 -11.66 -2.77
N ILE A 136 19.20 -12.47 -3.83
CA ILE A 136 20.24 -12.49 -4.88
C ILE A 136 20.33 -11.12 -5.56
N LEU A 137 19.20 -10.55 -5.93
CA LEU A 137 19.15 -9.25 -6.60
C LEU A 137 19.56 -8.10 -5.69
N CYS A 138 19.29 -8.16 -4.39
CA CYS A 138 19.77 -7.19 -3.40
C CYS A 138 21.28 -7.27 -3.22
N ARG A 139 21.84 -8.49 -3.10
CA ARG A 139 23.29 -8.71 -2.98
C ARG A 139 24.06 -8.03 -4.12
N ASN A 140 23.53 -8.09 -5.34
CA ASN A 140 24.13 -7.47 -6.53
C ASN A 140 24.02 -5.93 -6.57
N VAL A 141 23.35 -5.28 -5.60
CA VAL A 141 23.30 -3.82 -5.46
C VAL A 141 24.25 -3.33 -4.37
N ILE A 142 24.55 -4.17 -3.36
CA ILE A 142 25.40 -3.81 -2.24
C ILE A 142 26.83 -3.61 -2.76
N ASP A 143 27.41 -2.43 -2.51
CA ASP A 143 28.81 -2.14 -2.82
C ASP A 143 29.71 -2.91 -1.85
N TYR A 144 30.61 -3.74 -2.38
CA TYR A 144 31.59 -4.50 -1.59
C TYR A 144 32.52 -3.61 -0.76
N ARG A 145 32.61 -2.30 -1.03
CA ARG A 145 33.32 -1.31 -0.20
C ARG A 145 32.61 -0.98 1.11
N SER A 146 31.37 -1.41 1.31
CA SER A 146 30.69 -1.22 2.60
C SER A 146 31.38 -2.09 3.65
N ASN A 147 32.28 -1.50 4.46
CA ASN A 147 32.85 -2.20 5.61
C ASN A 147 31.71 -2.63 6.55
N PHE A 148 31.37 -3.91 6.50
CA PHE A 148 30.36 -4.52 7.34
C PHE A 148 30.82 -4.47 8.80
N THR A 149 30.01 -3.85 9.65
CA THR A 149 30.25 -3.81 11.10
C THR A 149 28.96 -4.11 11.84
N VAL A 150 28.99 -5.19 12.64
CA VAL A 150 27.83 -5.67 13.42
C VAL A 150 27.41 -4.64 14.48
N ASN A 151 28.36 -3.88 15.02
CA ASN A 151 28.13 -2.93 16.11
C ASN A 151 27.14 -1.79 15.75
N GLY A 152 27.03 -1.41 14.47
CA GLY A 152 26.09 -0.37 14.04
C GLY A 152 24.64 -0.85 13.86
N ILE A 153 24.41 -2.17 13.89
CA ILE A 153 23.08 -2.76 13.70
C ILE A 153 22.23 -2.60 14.96
N PHE A 154 22.80 -2.82 16.15
CA PHE A 154 22.11 -2.78 17.44
C PHE A 154 22.09 -1.40 18.12
N ASN A 155 22.23 -0.33 17.34
CA ASN A 155 22.11 1.02 17.88
C ASN A 155 20.66 1.31 18.31
N ALA A 156 20.43 1.43 19.63
CA ALA A 156 19.10 1.61 20.21
C ALA A 156 18.35 2.84 19.65
N ALA A 157 19.05 3.94 19.40
CA ALA A 157 18.43 5.15 18.84
C ALA A 157 17.92 4.91 17.40
N LYS A 158 18.68 4.18 16.57
CA LYS A 158 18.25 3.84 15.20
C LYS A 158 17.06 2.88 15.19
N TRP A 159 17.02 1.92 16.12
CA TRP A 159 15.87 1.03 16.31
C TRP A 159 14.63 1.79 16.77
N MET A 160 14.76 2.68 17.75
CA MET A 160 13.66 3.50 18.24
C MET A 160 13.10 4.41 17.13
N ASN A 161 13.98 5.03 16.34
CA ASN A 161 13.58 5.85 15.20
C ASN A 161 12.82 5.02 14.16
N LEU A 162 13.35 3.86 13.78
CA LEU A 162 12.70 2.95 12.84
C LEU A 162 11.32 2.51 13.34
N PHE A 163 11.21 2.10 14.60
CA PHE A 163 9.95 1.70 15.20
C PHE A 163 8.93 2.85 15.21
N SER A 164 9.34 4.04 15.64
CA SER A 164 8.49 5.23 15.65
C SER A 164 7.97 5.58 14.24
N ILE A 165 8.84 5.55 13.23
CA ILE A 165 8.46 5.78 11.83
C ILE A 165 7.42 4.74 11.38
N ASN A 166 7.70 3.45 11.57
CA ASN A 166 6.80 2.37 11.14
C ASN A 166 5.47 2.38 11.89
N PHE A 167 5.47 2.68 13.19
CA PHE A 167 4.24 2.77 13.98
C PHE A 167 3.33 3.91 13.50
N ASN A 168 3.91 5.08 13.16
CA ASN A 168 3.12 6.18 12.59
C ASN A 168 2.53 5.81 11.21
N ILE A 169 3.28 5.11 10.35
CA ILE A 169 2.80 4.62 9.05
C ILE A 169 1.69 3.59 9.25
N PHE A 170 1.87 2.64 10.17
CA PHE A 170 0.87 1.64 10.52
C PHE A 170 -0.43 2.30 10.97
N LEU A 171 -0.38 3.27 11.89
CA LEU A 171 -1.58 4.00 12.33
C LEU A 171 -2.26 4.76 11.18
N ARG A 172 -1.49 5.39 10.28
CA ARG A 172 -2.06 6.02 9.07
C ARG A 172 -2.80 4.99 8.22
N SER A 173 -2.21 3.82 7.99
CA SER A 173 -2.82 2.78 7.16
C SER A 173 -4.04 2.15 7.82
N LEU A 174 -4.01 1.96 9.15
CA LEU A 174 -5.16 1.49 9.93
C LEU A 174 -6.34 2.47 9.81
N LEU A 175 -6.09 3.77 9.91
CA LEU A 175 -7.12 4.80 9.75
C LEU A 175 -7.69 4.83 8.32
N LEU A 176 -6.88 4.52 7.31
CA LEU A 176 -7.33 4.46 5.92
C LEU A 176 -8.21 3.25 5.70
N GLU A 177 -7.77 2.10 6.20
CA GLU A 177 -8.51 0.85 6.16
C GLU A 177 -9.85 0.98 6.90
N MET A 178 -9.86 1.65 8.06
CA MET A 178 -11.08 1.94 8.81
C MET A 178 -12.10 2.75 7.97
N VAL A 179 -11.65 3.72 7.18
CA VAL A 179 -12.53 4.48 6.27
C VAL A 179 -13.13 3.55 5.20
N PHE A 180 -12.32 2.73 4.52
CA PHE A 180 -12.81 1.80 3.51
C PHE A 180 -13.73 0.70 4.08
N LEU A 181 -13.38 0.12 5.23
CA LEU A 181 -14.24 -0.83 5.93
C LEU A 181 -15.56 -0.19 6.35
N SER A 182 -15.53 1.03 6.90
CA SER A 182 -16.76 1.73 7.26
C SER A 182 -17.62 2.04 6.05
N PHE A 183 -17.02 2.42 4.91
CA PHE A 183 -17.72 2.60 3.65
C PHE A 183 -18.42 1.30 3.23
N LEU A 184 -17.74 0.16 3.37
CA LEU A 184 -18.29 -1.14 3.03
C LEU A 184 -19.48 -1.54 3.90
N PHE A 185 -19.36 -1.38 5.22
CA PHE A 185 -20.44 -1.72 6.16
C PHE A 185 -21.63 -0.78 6.01
N TRP A 186 -21.38 0.53 5.80
CA TRP A 186 -22.45 1.49 5.63
C TRP A 186 -23.15 1.32 4.28
N GLY A 187 -22.39 1.05 3.22
CA GLY A 187 -22.92 0.71 1.90
C GLY A 187 -23.90 -0.46 1.94
N ALA A 188 -23.63 -1.47 2.78
CA ALA A 188 -24.51 -2.62 2.95
C ALA A 188 -25.88 -2.26 3.53
N SER A 189 -25.97 -1.19 4.32
CA SER A 189 -27.24 -0.71 4.88
C SER A 189 -28.18 -0.09 3.83
N PHE A 190 -27.68 0.29 2.66
CA PHE A 190 -28.47 0.83 1.55
C PHE A 190 -29.01 -0.25 0.59
N GLY A 191 -28.82 -1.52 0.93
CA GLY A 191 -29.34 -2.67 0.19
C GLY A 191 -28.26 -3.46 -0.56
N THR A 192 -28.56 -4.73 -0.82
CA THR A 192 -27.61 -5.70 -1.40
C THR A 192 -27.17 -5.34 -2.81
N LEU A 193 -28.06 -4.80 -3.65
CA LEU A 193 -27.73 -4.35 -5.01
C LEU A 193 -26.81 -3.12 -5.00
N VAL A 194 -27.04 -2.15 -4.10
CA VAL A 194 -26.16 -0.99 -3.92
C VAL A 194 -24.79 -1.42 -3.43
N GLN A 195 -24.76 -2.36 -2.49
CA GLN A 195 -23.51 -2.93 -2.01
C GLN A 195 -22.72 -3.62 -3.12
N ALA A 196 -23.38 -4.42 -3.96
CA ALA A 196 -22.74 -5.07 -5.10
C ALA A 196 -22.18 -4.05 -6.11
N ALA A 197 -22.93 -2.97 -6.39
CA ALA A 197 -22.45 -1.89 -7.24
C ALA A 197 -21.24 -1.18 -6.62
N ASN A 198 -21.28 -0.88 -5.33
CA ASN A 198 -20.17 -0.26 -4.60
C ASN A 198 -18.89 -1.12 -4.65
N GLN A 199 -19.01 -2.45 -4.53
CA GLN A 199 -17.86 -3.34 -4.67
C GLN A 199 -17.19 -3.20 -6.03
N ILE A 200 -17.97 -3.18 -7.12
CA ILE A 200 -17.43 -2.94 -8.47
C ILE A 200 -16.72 -1.58 -8.54
N LEU A 201 -17.36 -0.53 -8.05
CA LEU A 201 -16.80 0.83 -8.11
C LEU A 201 -15.54 1.01 -7.24
N ILE A 202 -15.45 0.35 -6.09
CA ILE A 202 -14.23 0.32 -5.26
C ILE A 202 -13.08 -0.37 -6.01
N GLN A 203 -13.34 -1.37 -6.87
CA GLN A 203 -12.27 -1.96 -7.67
C GLN A 203 -11.62 -0.96 -8.62
N PHE A 204 -12.37 0.00 -9.17
CA PHE A 204 -11.80 1.11 -9.93
C PHE A 204 -10.88 1.97 -9.05
N LEU A 205 -11.31 2.30 -7.83
CA LEU A 205 -10.47 3.05 -6.89
C LEU A 205 -9.15 2.31 -6.58
N HIS A 206 -9.17 0.99 -6.42
CA HIS A 206 -7.96 0.19 -6.24
C HIS A 206 -7.02 0.31 -7.45
N ILE A 207 -7.56 0.19 -8.68
CA ILE A 207 -6.78 0.34 -9.91
C ILE A 207 -6.13 1.73 -10.00
N PHE A 208 -6.87 2.79 -9.66
CA PHE A 208 -6.34 4.15 -9.67
C PHE A 208 -5.28 4.34 -8.61
N SER A 209 -5.51 3.81 -7.40
CA SER A 209 -4.56 3.85 -6.29
C SER A 209 -3.23 3.22 -6.70
N TYR A 210 -3.26 2.00 -7.26
CA TYR A 210 -2.03 1.33 -7.72
C TYR A 210 -1.31 2.08 -8.84
N SER A 211 -2.07 2.70 -9.75
CA SER A 211 -1.50 3.51 -10.84
C SER A 211 -0.79 4.76 -10.32
N LEU A 212 -1.38 5.44 -9.32
CA LEU A 212 -0.84 6.67 -8.73
C LEU A 212 0.27 6.38 -7.72
N ASP A 213 0.22 5.24 -7.02
CA ASP A 213 1.24 4.79 -6.07
C ASP A 213 2.61 4.60 -6.73
N GLY A 214 2.65 4.22 -8.01
CA GLY A 214 3.90 4.18 -8.78
C GLY A 214 4.65 5.53 -8.77
N PHE A 215 3.91 6.64 -8.89
CA PHE A 215 4.48 7.98 -8.80
C PHE A 215 4.72 8.42 -7.36
N ALA A 216 3.93 7.94 -6.40
CA ALA A 216 4.17 8.16 -4.98
C ALA A 216 5.48 7.51 -4.53
N PHE A 217 5.77 6.28 -4.97
CA PHE A 217 7.07 5.62 -4.73
C PHE A 217 8.22 6.38 -5.39
N ALA A 218 8.04 6.87 -6.62
CA ALA A 218 9.05 7.71 -7.26
C ALA A 218 9.32 8.99 -6.45
N ALA A 219 8.25 9.64 -5.95
CA ALA A 219 8.36 10.81 -5.08
C ALA A 219 9.08 10.45 -3.77
N GLU A 220 8.73 9.33 -3.12
CA GLU A 220 9.37 8.84 -1.90
C GLU A 220 10.89 8.70 -2.06
N VAL A 221 11.32 8.06 -3.15
CA VAL A 221 12.74 7.83 -3.42
C VAL A 221 13.47 9.12 -3.74
N LEU A 222 12.96 9.92 -4.69
CA LEU A 222 13.63 11.14 -5.14
C LEU A 222 13.66 12.23 -4.06
N VAL A 223 12.56 12.39 -3.31
CA VAL A 223 12.50 13.29 -2.15
C VAL A 223 13.42 12.76 -1.06
N GLY A 224 13.44 11.45 -0.79
CA GLY A 224 14.33 10.86 0.20
C GLY A 224 15.81 11.11 -0.11
N ILE A 225 16.25 10.89 -1.34
CA ILE A 225 17.62 11.17 -1.78
C ILE A 225 17.93 12.67 -1.66
N SER A 226 17.04 13.55 -2.14
CA SER A 226 17.25 15.01 -2.10
C SER A 226 17.27 15.55 -0.67
N TYR A 227 16.44 14.98 0.21
CA TYR A 227 16.39 15.27 1.64
C TYR A 227 17.71 14.87 2.32
N GLY A 228 18.20 13.64 2.09
CA GLY A 228 19.50 13.18 2.60
C GLY A 228 20.68 14.03 2.10
N ARG A 229 20.63 14.46 0.83
CA ARG A 229 21.60 15.40 0.25
C ARG A 229 21.50 16.83 0.78
N LYS A 230 20.46 17.15 1.57
CA LYS A 230 20.17 18.49 2.08
C LYS A 230 20.01 19.54 0.95
N LYS A 231 19.49 19.12 -0.21
CA LYS A 231 19.32 19.99 -1.39
C LYS A 231 17.85 20.34 -1.60
N LEU A 232 17.43 21.48 -1.06
CA LEU A 232 16.04 21.96 -1.15
C LEU A 232 15.55 22.12 -2.60
N ASN A 233 16.39 22.66 -3.48
CA ASN A 233 16.03 22.85 -4.89
C ASN A 233 15.75 21.54 -5.60
N ASP A 234 16.54 20.50 -5.30
CA ASP A 234 16.34 19.16 -5.89
C ASP A 234 15.07 18.53 -5.33
N LEU A 235 14.81 18.68 -4.02
CA LEU A 235 13.57 18.24 -3.38
C LEU A 235 12.34 18.85 -4.06
N ARG A 236 12.31 20.18 -4.24
CA ARG A 236 11.19 20.87 -4.91
C ARG A 236 11.00 20.40 -6.35
N LYS A 237 12.09 20.20 -7.09
CA LYS A 237 12.04 19.66 -8.47
C LYS A 237 11.47 18.25 -8.49
N SER A 238 11.87 17.38 -7.56
CA SER A 238 11.33 16.02 -7.44
C SER A 238 9.82 16.03 -7.17
N VAL A 239 9.36 16.83 -6.20
CA VAL A 239 7.93 16.98 -5.89
C VAL A 239 7.15 17.44 -7.12
N LEU A 240 7.63 18.48 -7.81
CA LEU A 240 6.95 19.03 -8.99
C LEU A 240 6.90 18.04 -10.16
N LEU A 241 8.00 17.32 -10.42
CA LEU A 241 8.08 16.33 -11.49
C LEU A 241 7.09 15.18 -11.26
N CYS A 242 7.09 14.59 -10.06
CA CYS A 242 6.18 13.50 -9.70
C CYS A 242 4.72 13.97 -9.73
N THR A 243 4.44 15.17 -9.21
CA THR A 243 3.08 15.74 -9.22
C THR A 243 2.56 15.96 -10.64
N ARG A 244 3.39 16.46 -11.56
CA ARG A 244 3.01 16.68 -12.96
C ARG A 244 2.62 15.38 -13.66
N TRP A 245 3.45 14.33 -13.54
CA TRP A 245 3.14 13.05 -14.15
C TRP A 245 1.93 12.37 -13.52
N ALA A 246 1.79 12.45 -12.19
CA ALA A 246 0.61 11.95 -11.50
C ALA A 246 -0.66 12.68 -11.93
N ALA A 247 -0.61 13.99 -12.14
CA ALA A 247 -1.73 14.75 -12.68
C ALA A 247 -2.10 14.26 -14.09
N ILE A 248 -1.13 14.15 -15.01
CA ILE A 248 -1.38 13.65 -16.38
C ILE A 248 -2.09 12.29 -16.34
N ILE A 249 -1.60 11.35 -15.52
CA ILE A 249 -2.21 10.03 -15.38
C ILE A 249 -3.58 10.10 -14.71
N ALA A 250 -3.77 10.91 -13.68
CA ALA A 250 -5.05 11.07 -13.01
C ALA A 250 -6.13 11.63 -13.95
N PHE A 251 -5.82 12.69 -14.70
CA PHE A 251 -6.73 13.26 -15.69
C PHE A 251 -6.98 12.26 -16.84
N GLY A 252 -5.95 11.52 -17.27
CA GLY A 252 -6.09 10.46 -18.27
C GLY A 252 -6.98 9.31 -17.82
N LEU A 253 -6.84 8.82 -16.59
CA LEU A 253 -7.70 7.80 -15.99
C LEU A 253 -9.14 8.29 -15.84
N SER A 254 -9.33 9.53 -15.42
CA SER A 254 -10.66 10.14 -15.31
C SER A 254 -11.34 10.23 -16.67
N LEU A 255 -10.61 10.63 -17.71
CA LEU A 255 -11.10 10.66 -19.08
C LEU A 255 -11.41 9.24 -19.60
N LEU A 256 -10.55 8.26 -19.29
CA LEU A 256 -10.76 6.87 -19.69
C LEU A 256 -12.06 6.31 -19.12
N VAL A 257 -12.34 6.56 -17.84
CA VAL A 257 -13.59 6.12 -17.19
C VAL A 257 -14.78 6.91 -17.72
N PHE A 258 -14.63 8.21 -17.98
CA PHE A 258 -15.69 9.01 -18.58
C PHE A 258 -16.13 8.44 -19.95
N LEU A 259 -15.18 7.98 -20.77
CA LEU A 259 -15.46 7.44 -22.10
C LEU A 259 -15.89 5.96 -22.09
N PHE A 260 -15.29 5.13 -21.23
CA PHE A 260 -15.41 3.67 -21.28
C PHE A 260 -15.89 3.03 -19.98
N GLY A 261 -16.28 3.83 -18.98
CA GLY A 261 -16.61 3.36 -17.63
C GLY A 261 -17.74 2.33 -17.61
N SER A 262 -18.83 2.56 -18.36
CA SER A 262 -19.92 1.57 -18.45
C SER A 262 -19.46 0.26 -19.06
N VAL A 263 -18.61 0.30 -20.09
CA VAL A 263 -18.07 -0.92 -20.74
C VAL A 263 -17.25 -1.73 -19.74
N PHE A 264 -16.45 -1.06 -18.89
CA PHE A 264 -15.70 -1.75 -17.85
C PHE A 264 -16.60 -2.33 -16.76
N ILE A 265 -17.69 -1.66 -16.40
CA ILE A 265 -18.70 -2.18 -15.46
C ILE A 265 -19.36 -3.44 -16.04
N ASP A 266 -19.74 -3.43 -17.32
CA ASP A 266 -20.36 -4.56 -18.02
C ASP A 266 -19.43 -5.80 -18.07
N LEU A 267 -18.12 -5.59 -18.08
CA LEU A 267 -17.14 -6.69 -18.00
C LEU A 267 -16.99 -7.29 -16.60
N MET A 268 -17.39 -6.56 -15.55
CA MET A 268 -17.21 -6.99 -14.16
C MET A 268 -18.42 -7.74 -13.59
N THR A 269 -19.60 -7.61 -14.19
CA THR A 269 -20.80 -8.29 -13.70
C THR A 269 -21.78 -8.60 -14.81
N THR A 270 -22.49 -9.72 -14.67
CA THR A 270 -23.59 -10.10 -15.57
C THR A 270 -24.95 -9.59 -15.10
N SER A 271 -25.04 -8.99 -13.89
CA SER A 271 -26.29 -8.49 -13.35
C SER A 271 -26.63 -7.11 -13.89
N VAL A 272 -27.66 -7.04 -14.75
CA VAL A 272 -28.16 -5.81 -15.37
C VAL A 272 -28.56 -4.76 -14.31
N GLU A 273 -29.12 -5.19 -13.19
CA GLU A 273 -29.53 -4.31 -12.09
C GLU A 273 -28.33 -3.66 -11.41
N VAL A 274 -27.26 -4.43 -11.18
CA VAL A 274 -26.01 -3.93 -10.59
C VAL A 274 -25.31 -2.97 -11.55
N VAL A 275 -25.28 -3.27 -12.85
CA VAL A 275 -24.74 -2.37 -13.89
C VAL A 275 -25.46 -1.02 -13.86
N LYS A 276 -26.80 -1.03 -13.81
CA LYS A 276 -27.60 0.21 -13.79
C LYS A 276 -27.26 1.08 -12.57
N ILE A 277 -27.18 0.47 -11.39
CA ILE A 277 -26.86 1.17 -10.15
C ILE A 277 -25.40 1.66 -10.15
N ALA A 278 -24.45 0.85 -10.62
CA ALA A 278 -23.06 1.25 -10.72
C ALA A 278 -22.88 2.45 -11.66
N ASN A 279 -23.60 2.48 -12.77
CA ASN A 279 -23.62 3.62 -13.70
C ASN A 279 -24.24 4.88 -13.09
N GLU A 280 -25.20 4.76 -12.18
CA GLU A 280 -25.75 5.90 -11.43
C GLU A 280 -24.67 6.61 -10.57
N TYR A 281 -23.77 5.83 -9.97
CA TYR A 281 -22.71 6.34 -9.10
C TYR A 281 -21.36 6.55 -9.81
N ILE A 282 -21.25 6.30 -11.12
CA ILE A 282 -19.98 6.33 -11.86
C ILE A 282 -19.29 7.69 -11.85
N ILE A 283 -20.05 8.77 -11.67
CA ILE A 283 -19.50 10.14 -11.57
C ILE A 283 -18.45 10.25 -10.48
N TRP A 284 -18.62 9.54 -9.36
CA TRP A 284 -17.65 9.54 -8.26
C TRP A 284 -16.33 8.89 -8.67
N ILE A 285 -16.39 7.86 -9.51
CA ILE A 285 -15.21 7.16 -10.05
C ILE A 285 -14.54 7.99 -11.13
N ILE A 286 -15.29 8.70 -11.96
CA ILE A 286 -14.75 9.64 -12.94
C ILE A 286 -13.95 10.75 -12.25
N LEU A 287 -14.45 11.28 -11.13
CA LEU A 287 -13.78 12.34 -10.38
C LEU A 287 -12.66 11.82 -9.49
N ALA A 288 -12.71 10.56 -9.05
CA ALA A 288 -11.82 10.03 -8.02
C ALA A 288 -10.30 10.22 -8.31
N PRO A 289 -9.76 9.91 -9.50
CA PRO A 289 -8.33 10.10 -9.75
C PRO A 289 -7.90 11.57 -9.61
N THR A 290 -8.70 12.51 -10.13
CA THR A 290 -8.35 13.94 -10.15
C THR A 290 -8.43 14.60 -8.78
N ILE A 291 -9.34 14.17 -7.92
CA ILE A 291 -9.44 14.71 -6.55
C ILE A 291 -8.40 14.09 -5.60
N SER A 292 -7.85 12.92 -5.94
CA SER A 292 -7.06 12.12 -5.00
C SER A 292 -5.57 12.08 -5.27
N PHE A 293 -5.11 12.32 -6.52
CA PHE A 293 -3.70 12.17 -6.88
C PHE A 293 -2.74 12.98 -6.00
N LEU A 294 -3.16 14.17 -5.55
CA LEU A 294 -2.35 14.98 -4.65
C LEU A 294 -2.15 14.31 -3.29
N ALA A 295 -3.15 13.62 -2.75
CA ALA A 295 -3.00 12.88 -1.49
C ALA A 295 -1.97 11.76 -1.62
N TYR A 296 -2.02 10.97 -2.71
CA TYR A 296 -1.06 9.89 -2.96
C TYR A 296 0.37 10.42 -3.15
N ILE A 297 0.56 11.47 -3.95
CA ILE A 297 1.89 12.05 -4.14
C ILE A 297 2.43 12.61 -2.84
N MET A 298 1.61 13.33 -2.08
CA MET A 298 2.04 13.86 -0.80
C MET A 298 2.38 12.75 0.20
N ASP A 299 1.68 11.61 0.22
CA ASP A 299 2.09 10.45 1.03
C ASP A 299 3.54 10.04 0.69
N GLY A 300 3.87 9.94 -0.60
CA GLY A 300 5.24 9.66 -1.06
C GLY A 300 6.25 10.71 -0.57
N VAL A 301 5.93 12.00 -0.68
CA VAL A 301 6.79 13.10 -0.20
C VAL A 301 7.05 13.02 1.31
N PHE A 302 6.00 12.76 2.10
CA PHE A 302 6.10 12.66 3.56
C PHE A 302 6.84 11.39 4.01
N LEU A 303 6.63 10.26 3.33
CA LEU A 303 7.38 9.03 3.54
C LEU A 303 8.86 9.22 3.20
N GLY A 304 9.15 9.84 2.04
CA GLY A 304 10.51 10.08 1.56
C GLY A 304 11.31 10.98 2.50
N SER A 305 10.67 12.02 3.03
CA SER A 305 11.25 12.92 4.05
C SER A 305 11.12 12.41 5.49
N THR A 306 10.54 11.22 5.71
CA THR A 306 10.30 10.60 7.04
C THR A 306 9.50 11.45 8.04
N HIS A 307 8.69 12.40 7.57
CA HIS A 307 7.83 13.25 8.40
C HIS A 307 6.51 12.52 8.78
N THR A 308 6.63 11.30 9.29
CA THR A 308 5.51 10.38 9.51
C THR A 308 4.54 10.83 10.60
N ILE A 309 4.99 11.62 11.57
CA ILE A 309 4.10 12.21 12.60
C ILE A 309 3.10 13.18 11.95
N ALA A 310 3.56 14.03 11.03
CA ALA A 310 2.69 14.97 10.32
C ALA A 310 1.72 14.23 9.40
N MET A 311 2.20 13.18 8.72
CA MET A 311 1.37 12.29 7.91
C MET A 311 0.27 11.60 8.74
N ARG A 312 0.60 11.07 9.93
CA ARG A 312 -0.39 10.49 10.85
C ARG A 312 -1.42 11.53 11.32
N LYS A 313 -0.99 12.74 11.66
CA LYS A 313 -1.89 13.83 12.08
C LYS A 313 -2.84 14.23 10.95
N ALA A 314 -2.33 14.43 9.74
CA ALA A 314 -3.13 14.73 8.55
C ALA A 314 -4.18 13.64 8.32
N MET A 315 -3.78 12.37 8.41
CA MET A 315 -4.68 11.24 8.28
C MET A 315 -5.79 11.24 9.33
N LEU A 316 -5.44 11.43 10.61
CA LEU A 316 -6.42 11.48 11.70
C LEU A 316 -7.46 12.60 11.49
N ILE A 317 -7.00 13.79 11.11
CA ILE A 317 -7.89 14.93 10.80
C ILE A 317 -8.83 14.57 9.66
N ALA A 318 -8.30 14.01 8.58
CA ALA A 318 -9.13 13.61 7.44
C ALA A 318 -10.13 12.50 7.80
N THR A 319 -9.75 11.50 8.61
CA THR A 319 -10.65 10.43 9.05
C THR A 319 -11.77 10.97 9.95
N VAL A 320 -11.48 11.87 10.89
CA VAL A 320 -12.53 12.52 11.70
C VAL A 320 -13.47 13.33 10.81
N PHE A 321 -12.93 14.04 9.83
CA PHE A 321 -13.72 14.78 8.85
C PHE A 321 -14.60 13.85 8.00
N TYR A 322 -14.06 12.72 7.53
CA TYR A 322 -14.81 11.68 6.82
C TYR A 322 -16.04 11.23 7.61
N PHE A 323 -15.86 10.77 8.85
CA PHE A 323 -16.96 10.27 9.66
C PHE A 323 -18.00 11.35 9.95
N SER A 324 -17.55 12.59 10.17
CA SER A 324 -18.46 13.73 10.39
C SER A 324 -19.35 13.98 9.16
N ILE A 325 -18.76 13.98 7.96
CA ILE A 325 -19.50 14.17 6.71
C ILE A 325 -20.39 12.96 6.42
N ALA A 326 -19.89 11.73 6.59
CA ALA A 326 -20.64 10.52 6.31
C ALA A 326 -21.90 10.43 7.19
N ILE A 327 -21.81 10.73 8.50
CA ILE A 327 -22.98 10.73 9.40
C ILE A 327 -24.05 11.73 8.92
N ILE A 328 -23.62 12.93 8.51
CA ILE A 328 -24.55 13.98 8.08
C ILE A 328 -25.15 13.66 6.71
N PHE A 329 -24.29 13.44 5.70
CA PHE A 329 -24.71 13.38 4.30
C PHE A 329 -25.25 12.02 3.90
N SER A 330 -24.80 10.91 4.50
CA SER A 330 -25.35 9.58 4.18
C SER A 330 -26.79 9.41 4.72
N SER A 331 -27.20 10.19 5.72
CA SER A 331 -28.60 10.20 6.19
C SER A 331 -29.55 10.89 5.20
N VAL A 332 -29.06 11.89 4.45
CA VAL A 332 -29.88 12.72 3.54
C VAL A 332 -29.79 12.22 2.10
N TYR A 333 -28.59 11.87 1.64
CA TYR A 333 -28.28 11.52 0.25
C TYR A 333 -27.90 10.05 0.07
N GLN A 334 -28.07 9.22 1.12
CA GLN A 334 -27.78 7.78 1.09
C GLN A 334 -26.38 7.49 0.50
N ASN A 335 -26.30 6.64 -0.52
CA ASN A 335 -25.04 6.23 -1.12
C ASN A 335 -24.28 7.38 -1.81
N HIS A 336 -24.97 8.36 -2.39
CA HIS A 336 -24.30 9.57 -2.90
C HIS A 336 -23.61 10.34 -1.77
N GLY A 337 -24.25 10.42 -0.60
CA GLY A 337 -23.65 11.02 0.60
C GLY A 337 -22.40 10.28 1.06
N LEU A 338 -22.41 8.95 0.96
CA LEU A 338 -21.26 8.12 1.32
C LEU A 338 -20.09 8.30 0.32
N TRP A 339 -20.35 8.28 -0.98
CA TRP A 339 -19.32 8.59 -1.98
C TRP A 339 -18.78 10.01 -1.87
N LEU A 340 -19.64 11.00 -1.62
CA LEU A 340 -19.22 12.37 -1.32
C LEU A 340 -18.28 12.42 -0.13
N SER A 341 -18.61 11.72 0.97
CA SER A 341 -17.76 11.67 2.15
C SER A 341 -16.36 11.11 1.85
N LEU A 342 -16.27 10.06 1.02
CA LEU A 342 -15.01 9.47 0.60
C LEU A 342 -14.21 10.42 -0.31
N SER A 343 -14.88 11.11 -1.24
CA SER A 343 -14.26 12.13 -2.08
C SER A 343 -13.69 13.30 -1.26
N LEU A 344 -14.49 13.83 -0.33
CA LEU A 344 -14.08 14.92 0.55
C LEU A 344 -12.96 14.51 1.51
N PHE A 345 -12.94 13.24 1.94
CA PHE A 345 -11.84 12.66 2.69
C PHE A 345 -10.51 12.72 1.91
N LEU A 346 -10.51 12.32 0.64
CA LEU A 346 -9.30 12.35 -0.21
C LEU A 346 -8.79 13.79 -0.40
N ILE A 347 -9.71 14.75 -0.57
CA ILE A 347 -9.37 16.18 -0.65
C ILE A 347 -8.82 16.68 0.69
N ALA A 348 -9.46 16.37 1.81
CA ALA A 348 -9.01 16.77 3.14
C ALA A 348 -7.61 16.21 3.46
N ARG A 349 -7.31 14.97 3.04
CA ARG A 349 -5.97 14.39 3.14
C ARG A 349 -4.94 15.22 2.36
N ALA A 350 -5.22 15.56 1.11
CA ALA A 350 -4.33 16.39 0.31
C ALA A 350 -4.09 17.75 0.97
N LEU A 351 -5.15 18.46 1.35
CA LEU A 351 -5.08 19.79 1.95
C LEU A 351 -4.30 19.80 3.27
N THR A 352 -4.56 18.82 4.15
CA THR A 352 -3.86 18.71 5.44
C THR A 352 -2.38 18.38 5.26
N LEU A 353 -2.01 17.54 4.29
CA LEU A 353 -0.61 17.27 3.96
C LEU A 353 0.08 18.52 3.37
N PHE A 354 -0.60 19.28 2.50
CA PHE A 354 -0.07 20.56 2.00
C PHE A 354 0.17 21.57 3.13
N TYR A 355 -0.72 21.63 4.11
CA TYR A 355 -0.55 22.47 5.29
C TYR A 355 0.74 22.12 6.06
N PHE A 356 1.09 20.84 6.17
CA PHE A 356 2.32 20.40 6.85
C PHE A 356 3.58 20.44 5.97
N TYR A 357 3.45 20.55 4.65
CA TYR A 357 4.58 20.50 3.70
C TYR A 357 5.70 21.53 3.99
N PRO A 358 5.43 22.79 4.35
CA PRO A 358 6.48 23.76 4.66
C PRO A 358 7.44 23.32 5.77
N ASN A 359 7.01 22.43 6.68
CA ASN A 359 7.89 21.90 7.73
C ASN A 359 9.03 21.06 7.15
N ILE A 360 8.79 20.35 6.04
CA ILE A 360 9.81 19.57 5.33
C ILE A 360 10.85 20.52 4.73
N GLU A 361 10.42 21.60 4.08
CA GLU A 361 11.36 22.55 3.48
C GLU A 361 12.20 23.30 4.53
N ARG A 362 11.58 23.64 5.67
CA ARG A 362 12.28 24.26 6.80
C ARG A 362 13.32 23.32 7.39
N SER A 363 13.03 22.03 7.53
CA SER A 363 14.00 21.07 8.08
C SER A 363 15.24 20.95 7.19
N VAL A 364 15.06 20.86 5.86
CA VAL A 364 16.19 20.84 4.92
C VAL A 364 17.01 22.13 4.97
N SER A 365 16.33 23.29 5.10
CA SER A 365 16.99 24.59 5.15
C SER A 365 17.77 24.80 6.44
N ALA A 366 17.21 24.42 7.60
CA ALA A 366 17.86 24.52 8.89
C ALA A 366 19.14 23.69 8.97
N ILE A 367 19.13 22.51 8.36
CA ILE A 367 20.29 21.61 8.31
C ILE A 367 21.44 22.18 7.45
N ARG A 368 21.17 23.13 6.55
CA ARG A 368 22.22 23.78 5.73
C ARG A 368 23.05 24.79 6.52
N TYR A 369 22.55 25.27 7.66
CA TYR A 369 23.19 26.28 8.50
C TYR A 369 23.76 25.72 9.82
N SER A 370 23.68 24.40 10.03
CA SER A 370 24.33 23.64 11.12
C SER A 370 25.44 22.77 10.55
#